data_AF-A0A5J4TFC9-F1
#
_entry.id   AF-A0A5J4TFC9-F1
#
_cell.length_a   1.000
_cell.length_b   1.000
_cell.length_c   1.000
_cell.angle_alpha   90.00
_cell.angle_beta   90.00
_cell.angle_gamma   90.00
#
_symmetry.space_group_name_H-M   'P 1'
#
loop_
_entity.id
_entity.type
_entity.pdbx_description
1 polymer ?
#
loop_
_entity_poly.entity_id
_entity_poly.type
_entity_poly.pdbx_seq_one_letter_code
_entity_poly.pdbx_strand_id
1 'polypeptide(L)' 'MEGCDFINCGIINGSNGGAIYFAGTVFNATGCRFLNCYAKGSGGAICINSSHIQYGSTINRCIFYNNTI' A
#
# COMPACT_ATOMS: atom_id res chain seq x y z
N MET A 1 5.64 2.65 9.35
CA MET A 1 6.28 1.36 9.08
C MET A 1 7.63 1.59 8.44
N GLU A 2 8.61 0.76 8.75
CA GLU A 2 9.98 0.92 8.28
C GLU A 2 10.58 -0.46 7.94
N GLY A 3 11.21 -0.59 6.78
CA GLY A 3 11.95 -1.81 6.39
C GLY A 3 11.12 -3.07 6.22
N CYS A 4 9.79 -2.96 6.10
CA CYS A 4 8.89 -4.12 5.97
C CYS A 4 8.82 -4.64 4.53
N ASP A 5 8.71 -5.97 4.39
CA ASP A 5 8.49 -6.65 3.12
C ASP A 5 7.07 -7.21 3.03
N PHE A 6 6.36 -6.80 1.99
CA PHE A 6 5.05 -7.32 1.59
C PHE A 6 5.21 -8.02 0.24
N ILE A 7 5.10 -9.35 0.25
CA ILE A 7 5.40 -10.19 -0.91
C ILE A 7 4.19 -11.07 -1.18
N ASN A 8 3.70 -11.05 -2.43
CA ASN A 8 2.54 -11.82 -2.89
C ASN A 8 1.26 -11.56 -2.06
N CYS A 9 1.11 -10.36 -1.49
CA CYS A 9 -0.12 -10.00 -0.76
C CYS A 9 -1.21 -9.63 -1.77
N GLY A 10 -2.42 -10.17 -1.64
CA GLY A 10 -3.49 -9.68 -2.49
C GLY A 10 -4.89 -10.11 -2.12
N ILE A 11 -5.84 -9.43 -2.77
CA ILE A 11 -7.27 -9.65 -2.57
C ILE A 11 -7.95 -9.90 -3.92
N ILE A 12 -8.61 -11.06 -4.02
CA ILE A 12 -9.36 -11.51 -5.21
C ILE A 12 -10.76 -10.88 -5.34
N ASN A 13 -11.38 -10.47 -4.23
CA ASN A 13 -12.80 -10.08 -4.20
C ASN A 13 -12.99 -8.56 -4.09
N GLY A 14 -12.71 -7.85 -5.19
CA GLY A 14 -13.12 -6.45 -5.44
C GLY A 14 -12.65 -5.41 -4.41
N SER A 15 -11.77 -5.78 -3.47
CA SER A 15 -11.28 -4.89 -2.42
C SER A 15 -10.00 -4.18 -2.85
N ASN A 16 -9.53 -3.25 -2.01
CA ASN A 16 -8.44 -2.34 -2.30
C ASN A 16 -7.20 -2.66 -1.46
N GLY A 17 -6.02 -2.27 -1.96
CA GLY A 17 -4.77 -2.31 -1.21
C GLY A 17 -4.30 -3.72 -0.91
N GLY A 18 -3.85 -4.45 -1.94
CA GLY A 18 -3.54 -5.88 -1.85
C GLY A 18 -2.57 -6.25 -0.73
N ALA A 19 -1.69 -5.33 -0.33
CA ALA A 19 -0.95 -5.40 0.93
C ALA A 19 -1.54 -4.49 2.02
N ILE A 20 -1.86 -3.23 1.69
CA ILE A 20 -2.27 -2.23 2.67
C ILE A 20 -3.46 -1.43 2.15
N TYR A 21 -4.56 -1.47 2.90
CA TYR A 21 -5.62 -0.48 2.84
C TYR A 21 -5.49 0.49 4.00
N PHE A 22 -5.40 1.78 3.72
CA PHE A 22 -5.24 2.81 4.74
C PHE A 22 -6.36 3.84 4.69
N ALA A 23 -7.08 4.00 5.80
CA ALA A 23 -8.17 4.97 5.98
C ALA A 23 -8.00 5.82 7.26
N GLY A 24 -6.76 6.08 7.67
CA GLY A 24 -6.43 6.93 8.82
C GLY A 24 -5.92 8.32 8.41
N THR A 25 -5.37 9.08 9.35
CA THR A 25 -4.91 10.47 9.11
C THR A 25 -3.43 10.58 8.75
N VAL A 26 -2.58 9.68 9.24
CA VAL A 26 -1.13 9.72 8.99
C VAL A 26 -0.64 8.38 8.47
N PHE A 27 -0.08 8.37 7.26
CA PHE A 27 0.52 7.19 6.66
C PHE A 27 2.01 7.40 6.41
N ASN A 28 2.86 6.67 7.13
CA ASN A 28 4.31 6.73 6.96
C ASN A 28 4.87 5.35 6.64
N ALA A 29 5.50 5.22 5.48
CA ALA A 29 6.19 4.02 5.02
C ALA A 29 7.60 4.39 4.53
N THR A 30 8.63 3.81 5.15
CA THR A 30 10.02 4.10 4.79
C THR A 30 10.78 2.81 4.52
N GLY A 31 11.47 2.71 3.38
CA GLY A 31 12.33 1.55 3.11
C GLY A 31 11.59 0.21 2.95
N CYS A 32 10.28 0.24 2.71
CA CYS A 32 9.47 -0.98 2.56
C CYS A 32 9.52 -1.52 1.13
N ARG A 33 9.29 -2.83 0.96
CA ARG A 33 9.16 -3.45 -0.36
C ARG A 33 7.77 -4.03 -0.53
N PHE A 34 7.14 -3.74 -1.66
CA PHE A 34 5.86 -4.30 -2.09
C PHE A 34 6.09 -5.02 -3.41
N LEU A 35 6.10 -6.35 -3.35
CA LEU A 35 6.49 -7.21 -4.47
C LEU A 35 5.33 -8.14 -4.81
N ASN A 36 4.92 -8.16 -6.09
CA ASN A 36 3.86 -9.05 -6.59
C ASN A 36 2.52 -8.93 -5.85
N CYS A 37 2.21 -7.76 -5.30
CA CYS A 37 0.95 -7.56 -4.61
C CYS A 37 -0.18 -7.23 -5.61
N TYR A 38 -1.39 -7.72 -5.35
CA TYR A 38 -2.50 -7.51 -6.26
C TYR A 38 -3.83 -7.16 -5.58
N ALA A 39 -4.65 -6.33 -6.19
CA ALA A 39 -6.00 -6.03 -5.70
C ALA A 39 -6.97 -5.72 -6.83
N LYS A 40 -8.07 -6.46 -6.92
CA LYS A 40 -9.07 -6.28 -7.99
C LYS A 40 -9.76 -4.91 -7.99
N GLY A 41 -9.78 -4.20 -6.85
CA GLY A 41 -10.38 -2.88 -6.71
C GLY A 41 -9.42 -1.75 -7.08
N SER A 42 -8.52 -1.39 -6.17
CA SER A 42 -7.59 -0.28 -6.34
C SER A 42 -6.30 -0.47 -5.55
N GLY A 43 -5.24 0.18 -6.01
CA GLY A 43 -4.00 0.35 -5.26
C GLY A 43 -2.99 -0.79 -5.38
N GLY A 44 -3.35 -1.96 -5.93
CA GLY A 44 -2.48 -3.11 -6.19
C GLY A 44 -1.74 -3.61 -4.94
N ALA A 45 -0.71 -2.89 -4.50
CA ALA A 45 -0.09 -2.98 -3.19
C ALA A 45 -0.76 -2.11 -2.11
N ILE A 46 -0.86 -0.79 -2.31
CA ILE A 46 -1.34 0.16 -1.29
C ILE A 46 -2.51 0.96 -1.85
N CYS A 47 -3.62 1.00 -1.11
CA CYS A 47 -4.70 1.94 -1.35
C CYS A 47 -4.82 2.89 -0.14
N ILE A 48 -4.60 4.19 -0.37
CA ILE A 48 -4.85 5.25 0.60
C ILE A 48 -6.25 5.80 0.30
N ASN A 49 -7.22 5.43 1.12
CA ASN A 49 -8.60 5.91 1.07
C ASN A 49 -8.88 6.70 2.36
N SER A 50 -8.35 7.92 2.42
CA SER A 50 -8.54 8.83 3.55
C SER A 50 -8.84 10.23 3.05
N SER A 51 -9.90 10.83 3.60
CA SER A 51 -10.27 12.23 3.38
C SER A 51 -9.50 13.23 4.24
N HIS A 52 -8.71 12.75 5.20
CA HIS A 52 -8.00 13.58 6.19
C HIS A 52 -6.50 13.24 6.26
N ILE A 53 -5.91 12.84 5.14
CA ILE A 53 -4.48 12.56 5.06
C ILE A 53 -3.69 13.84 5.40
N GLN A 54 -2.84 13.78 6.41
CA GLN A 54 -2.04 14.92 6.83
C GLN A 54 -0.81 15.10 5.94
N TYR A 55 -0.36 16.35 5.79
CA TYR A 55 0.83 16.72 5.00
C TYR A 55 2.12 15.99 5.40
N GLY A 56 2.20 15.54 6.66
CA GLY A 56 3.32 14.74 7.18
C GLY A 56 3.32 13.26 6.79
N SER A 57 2.34 12.79 6.00
CA SER A 57 2.28 11.42 5.50
C SER A 57 3.32 11.22 4.39
N THR A 58 4.09 10.14 4.47
CA THR A 58 5.23 9.90 3.57
C THR A 58 5.28 8.45 3.10
N ILE A 59 5.64 8.27 1.83
CA ILE A 59 6.12 7.01 1.27
C ILE A 59 7.52 7.29 0.75
N ASN A 60 8.55 6.84 1.46
CA ASN A 60 9.93 7.23 1.22
C ASN A 60 10.84 6.00 1.06
N ARG A 61 11.70 5.98 0.05
CA ARG A 61 12.65 4.87 -0.19
C ARG A 61 11.99 3.49 -0.27
N CYS A 62 10.69 3.43 -0.61
CA CYS A 62 9.99 2.15 -0.79
C CYS A 62 10.17 1.64 -2.22
N ILE A 63 10.15 0.32 -2.39
CA ILE A 63 10.19 -0.36 -3.68
C ILE A 63 8.82 -0.93 -3.97
N PHE A 64 8.30 -0.67 -5.16
CA PHE A 64 7.08 -1.26 -5.69
C PHE A 64 7.43 -2.01 -6.97
N TYR A 65 7.28 -3.33 -6.97
CA TYR A 65 7.62 -4.16 -8.12
C TYR A 65 6.50 -5.17 -8.43
N ASN A 66 6.08 -5.19 -9.69
CA ASN A 66 5.07 -6.10 -10.23
C ASN A 66 3.76 -6.13 -9.41
N ASN A 67 3.28 -4.96 -8.97
CA ASN A 67 2.00 -4.87 -8.27
C ASN A 67 0.90 -4.54 -9.29
N THR A 68 -0.21 -5.28 -9.25
CA THR A 68 -1.27 -5.18 -10.27
C THR A 68 -2.63 -4.89 -9.66
N ILE A 69 -3.52 -4.27 -10.43
CA ILE A 69 -4.95 -4.20 -10.12
C ILE A 69 -5.64 -5.34 -10.87
#